data_AF-A0A430QG25-F1
#
_entry.id   AF-A0A430QG25-F1
#
_cell.length_a   1.000
_cell.length_b   1.000
_cell.length_c   1.000
_cell.angle_alpha   90.00
_cell.angle_beta   90.00
_cell.angle_gamma   90.00
#
_symmetry.space_group_name_H-M   'P 1'
#
loop_
_entity.id
_entity.type
_entity.pdbx_description
1 polymer ?
#
loop_
_entity_poly.entity_id
_entity_poly.type
_entity_poly.pdbx_seq_one_letter_code
_entity_poly.pdbx_strand_id
1 'polypeptide(L)'
;MKLLGVKILMVSNAAGGLNRSLKLGDFVILKDHIYLPGLGLNNVLVGPNHEEFGPRFPALSDAYNSDLRKLAMQVAVENGFGDSVHQGVYVMNGGPCFETPAECTMLLNMGCDVVVYVLTLISPCITGMSTIPEVVIARHCGIQVFAVSLVTNISVLDVESSVKANHEEVLATGAQRAELMQSWFEKIIEKLPKD
;
A
#
# COMPACT_ATOMS: atom_id res chain seq x y z
N MET A 1 2.98 16.13 -13.15
CA MET A 1 3.96 15.02 -13.32
C MET A 1 3.96 14.45 -14.72
N LYS A 2 2.84 13.91 -15.24
CA LYS A 2 2.77 13.36 -16.62
C LYS A 2 3.31 14.30 -17.69
N LEU A 3 2.87 15.56 -17.69
CA LEU A 3 3.31 16.57 -18.67
C LEU A 3 4.78 16.97 -18.53
N LEU A 4 5.41 16.70 -17.38
CA LEU A 4 6.85 16.88 -17.16
C LEU A 4 7.67 15.66 -17.65
N GLY A 5 7.03 14.63 -18.19
CA GLY A 5 7.70 13.44 -18.72
C GLY A 5 7.85 12.28 -17.73
N VAL A 6 7.35 12.40 -16.49
CA VAL A 6 7.44 11.34 -15.47
C VAL A 6 6.80 10.04 -15.98
N LYS A 7 7.53 8.92 -15.87
CA LYS A 7 7.10 7.58 -16.29
C LYS A 7 6.77 6.65 -15.15
N ILE A 8 7.43 6.84 -14.00
CA ILE A 8 7.29 6.01 -12.81
C ILE A 8 6.90 6.92 -11.64
N LEU A 9 5.85 6.52 -10.91
CA LEU A 9 5.45 7.10 -9.65
C LEU A 9 5.77 6.10 -8.54
N MET A 10 6.63 6.49 -7.60
CA MET A 10 6.89 5.74 -6.38
C MET A 10 6.17 6.43 -5.22
N VAL A 11 5.32 5.71 -4.48
CA VAL A 11 4.55 6.26 -3.36
C VAL A 11 4.78 5.45 -2.09
N SER A 12 4.80 6.14 -0.96
CA SER A 12 4.83 5.51 0.37
C SER A 12 3.69 6.03 1.26
N ASN A 13 3.24 5.21 2.19
CA ASN A 13 2.28 5.60 3.22
C ASN A 13 2.53 4.87 4.54
N ALA A 14 1.91 5.37 5.60
CA ALA A 14 1.73 4.65 6.86
C ALA A 14 0.41 3.88 6.83
N ALA A 15 0.41 2.65 7.34
CA ALA A 15 -0.76 1.78 7.33
C ALA A 15 -0.87 0.92 8.61
N GLY A 16 -2.12 0.57 8.94
CA GLY A 16 -2.43 -0.41 9.97
C GLY A 16 -2.26 -1.83 9.46
N GLY A 17 -1.49 -2.64 10.18
CA GLY A 17 -1.32 -4.07 9.94
C GLY A 17 -2.56 -4.85 10.37
N LEU A 18 -3.28 -5.45 9.42
CA LEU A 18 -4.42 -6.32 9.72
C LEU A 18 -3.97 -7.78 9.89
N ASN A 19 -3.00 -8.23 9.08
CA ASN A 19 -2.50 -9.60 9.14
C ASN A 19 -1.59 -9.81 10.37
N ARG A 20 -1.84 -10.89 11.12
CA ARG A 20 -1.09 -11.28 12.33
C ARG A 20 0.40 -11.54 12.11
N SER A 21 0.85 -11.78 10.88
CA SER A 21 2.27 -11.96 10.57
C SER A 21 3.04 -10.64 10.46
N LEU A 22 2.34 -9.51 10.26
CA LEU A 22 2.97 -8.21 10.14
C LEU A 22 3.38 -7.69 11.51
N LYS A 23 4.56 -7.08 11.58
CA LYS A 23 5.10 -6.46 12.78
C LYS A 23 5.21 -4.95 12.60
N LEU A 24 5.25 -4.23 13.71
CA LEU A 24 5.55 -2.79 13.69
C LEU A 24 6.90 -2.55 13.00
N GLY A 25 6.89 -1.61 12.06
CA GLY A 25 8.05 -1.25 11.27
C GLY A 25 8.35 -2.18 10.09
N ASP A 26 7.52 -3.18 9.81
CA ASP A 26 7.61 -3.94 8.56
C ASP A 26 7.17 -3.07 7.37
N PHE A 27 7.70 -3.39 6.19
CA PHE A 27 7.28 -2.79 4.93
C PHE A 27 6.39 -3.75 4.14
N VAL A 28 5.38 -3.22 3.48
CA VAL A 28 4.50 -3.98 2.59
C VAL A 28 4.51 -3.35 1.20
N ILE A 29 5.11 -4.05 0.24
CA ILE A 29 5.01 -3.70 -1.17
C ILE A 29 3.59 -4.01 -1.65
N LEU A 30 2.88 -3.00 -2.14
CA LEU A 30 1.50 -3.18 -2.61
C LEU A 30 1.50 -3.94 -3.92
N LYS A 31 0.73 -5.01 -4.00
CA LYS A 31 0.49 -5.75 -5.24
C LYS A 31 -0.91 -5.57 -5.80
N ASP A 32 -1.85 -5.14 -4.96
CA ASP A 32 -3.25 -4.92 -5.32
C ASP A 32 -3.92 -4.00 -4.29
N HIS A 33 -5.16 -3.56 -4.56
CA HIS A 33 -5.93 -2.76 -3.62
C HIS A 33 -7.45 -3.03 -3.63
N ILE A 34 -8.11 -2.64 -2.54
CA ILE A 34 -9.56 -2.51 -2.45
C ILE A 34 -9.89 -1.03 -2.21
N TYR A 35 -10.55 -0.40 -3.18
CA TYR A 35 -10.87 1.02 -3.13
C TYR A 35 -12.30 1.25 -2.62
N LEU A 36 -12.50 1.21 -1.29
CA LEU A 36 -13.85 1.32 -0.69
C LEU A 36 -14.58 2.62 -1.07
N PRO A 37 -13.95 3.82 -1.01
CA PRO A 37 -14.58 5.03 -1.55
C PRO A 37 -14.97 4.89 -3.02
N GLY A 38 -14.12 4.22 -3.82
CA GLY A 38 -14.39 3.97 -5.24
C GLY A 38 -15.65 3.14 -5.49
N LEU A 39 -15.89 2.10 -4.68
CA LEU A 39 -17.12 1.30 -4.72
C LEU A 39 -18.35 2.13 -4.32
N GLY A 40 -18.19 3.07 -3.39
CA GLY A 40 -19.24 3.96 -2.90
C GLY A 40 -19.46 5.23 -3.71
N LEU A 41 -19.15 5.22 -5.02
CA LEU A 41 -19.30 6.37 -5.93
C LEU A 41 -18.39 7.59 -5.61
N ASN A 42 -17.37 7.42 -4.78
CA ASN A 42 -16.34 8.41 -4.48
C ASN A 42 -14.99 8.01 -5.11
N ASN A 43 -15.01 7.44 -6.31
CA ASN A 43 -13.79 7.20 -7.08
C ASN A 43 -13.22 8.55 -7.57
N VAL A 44 -11.90 8.72 -7.54
CA VAL A 44 -11.22 9.94 -8.01
C VAL A 44 -11.51 10.31 -9.47
N LEU A 45 -11.96 9.36 -10.30
CA LEU A 45 -12.36 9.57 -11.70
C LEU A 45 -13.87 9.84 -11.89
N VAL A 46 -14.63 10.03 -10.82
CA VAL A 46 -16.03 10.47 -10.91
C VAL A 46 -16.09 11.89 -11.45
N GLY A 47 -16.94 12.12 -12.45
CA GLY A 47 -17.02 13.37 -13.21
C GLY A 47 -16.66 13.17 -14.68
N PRO A 48 -16.58 14.25 -15.49
CA PRO A 48 -16.18 14.18 -16.89
C PRO A 48 -14.79 13.56 -17.08
N ASN A 49 -14.57 12.81 -18.17
CA ASN A 49 -13.25 12.26 -18.47
C ASN A 49 -12.41 13.26 -19.27
N HIS A 50 -11.13 13.32 -18.94
CA HIS A 50 -10.12 14.04 -19.71
C HIS A 50 -9.42 13.08 -20.67
N GLU A 51 -9.90 13.01 -21.91
CA GLU A 51 -9.43 12.05 -22.92
C GLU A 51 -7.96 12.27 -23.32
N GLU A 52 -7.44 13.49 -23.14
CA GLU A 52 -6.04 13.83 -23.38
C GLU A 52 -5.07 13.11 -22.42
N PHE A 53 -5.56 12.62 -21.27
CA PHE A 53 -4.77 11.86 -20.31
C PHE A 53 -4.99 10.37 -20.43
N GLY A 54 -6.23 9.92 -20.60
CA GLY A 54 -6.54 8.50 -20.49
C GLY A 54 -7.98 8.11 -20.83
N PRO A 55 -8.26 6.80 -20.86
CA PRO A 55 -9.56 6.28 -21.20
C PRO A 55 -10.60 6.55 -20.10
N ARG A 56 -11.89 6.58 -20.47
CA ARG A 56 -13.03 6.69 -19.54
C ARG A 56 -13.06 5.57 -18.49
N PHE A 57 -12.62 4.37 -18.88
CA PHE A 57 -12.65 3.15 -18.05
C PHE A 57 -11.26 2.49 -18.04
N PRO A 58 -10.31 2.99 -17.22
CA PRO A 58 -8.97 2.40 -17.15
C PRO A 58 -9.02 1.03 -16.45
N ALA A 59 -8.25 0.07 -16.96
CA ALA A 59 -8.00 -1.18 -16.27
C ALA A 59 -6.98 -0.97 -15.13
N LEU A 60 -7.20 -1.61 -13.98
CA LEU A 60 -6.33 -1.52 -12.80
C LEU A 60 -5.71 -2.86 -12.38
N SER A 61 -5.95 -3.93 -13.13
CA SER A 61 -5.40 -5.27 -12.85
C SER A 61 -3.87 -5.33 -12.85
N ASP A 62 -3.22 -4.36 -13.50
CA ASP A 62 -1.77 -4.19 -13.54
C ASP A 62 -1.31 -2.87 -12.89
N ALA A 63 -2.13 -2.29 -11.99
CA ALA A 63 -1.87 -0.99 -11.40
C ALA A 63 -0.51 -0.90 -10.70
N TYR A 64 -0.07 -1.99 -10.06
CA TYR A 64 1.21 -2.08 -9.38
C TYR A 64 2.20 -2.89 -10.22
N ASN A 65 3.19 -2.21 -10.80
CA ASN A 65 4.10 -2.81 -11.77
C ASN A 65 4.90 -3.97 -11.18
N SER A 66 4.79 -5.16 -11.77
CA SER A 66 5.42 -6.38 -11.24
C SER A 66 6.94 -6.33 -11.19
N ASP A 67 7.58 -5.65 -12.14
CA ASP A 67 9.03 -5.61 -12.24
C ASP A 67 9.62 -4.64 -11.22
N LEU A 68 8.96 -3.50 -10.98
CA LEU A 68 9.31 -2.60 -9.88
C LEU A 68 9.17 -3.29 -8.51
N ARG A 69 8.12 -4.11 -8.32
CA ARG A 69 7.94 -4.89 -7.07
C ARG A 69 9.06 -5.91 -6.86
N LYS A 70 9.46 -6.63 -7.91
CA LYS A 70 10.57 -7.60 -7.85
C LYS A 70 11.89 -6.88 -7.57
N LEU A 71 12.17 -5.78 -8.25
CA LEU A 71 13.36 -4.97 -8.04
C LEU A 71 13.45 -4.48 -6.59
N ALA A 72 12.37 -3.92 -6.05
CA ALA A 72 12.33 -3.44 -4.67
C ALA A 72 12.61 -4.56 -3.65
N MET A 73 11.99 -5.73 -3.83
CA MET A 73 12.25 -6.91 -2.99
C MET A 73 13.71 -7.36 -3.09
N GLN A 74 14.26 -7.42 -4.30
CA GLN A 74 15.67 -7.76 -4.51
C GLN A 74 16.59 -6.79 -3.77
N VAL A 75 16.36 -5.48 -3.89
CA VAL A 75 17.15 -4.47 -3.17
C VAL A 75 17.02 -4.66 -1.66
N ALA A 76 15.84 -4.99 -1.12
CA ALA A 76 15.68 -5.23 0.30
C ALA A 76 16.50 -6.44 0.80
N VAL A 77 16.50 -7.54 0.04
CA VAL A 77 17.30 -8.74 0.34
C VAL A 77 18.79 -8.44 0.29
N GLU A 78 19.26 -7.75 -0.76
CA GLU A 78 20.67 -7.35 -0.92
C GLU A 78 21.18 -6.46 0.23
N ASN A 79 20.28 -5.71 0.87
CA ASN A 79 20.59 -4.81 1.97
C ASN A 79 20.29 -5.41 3.36
N GLY A 80 19.98 -6.71 3.43
CA GLY A 80 19.89 -7.45 4.68
C GLY A 80 18.62 -7.21 5.51
N PHE A 81 17.55 -6.66 4.92
CA PHE A 81 16.28 -6.45 5.61
C PHE A 81 15.07 -7.07 4.88
N GLY A 82 15.32 -7.99 3.94
CA GLY A 82 14.28 -8.69 3.18
C GLY A 82 13.24 -9.40 4.07
N ASP A 83 13.62 -9.89 5.25
CA ASP A 83 12.72 -10.54 6.21
C ASP A 83 11.64 -9.60 6.80
N SER A 84 11.86 -8.28 6.72
CA SER A 84 10.90 -7.25 7.13
C SER A 84 10.11 -6.67 5.95
N VAL A 85 10.24 -7.24 4.74
CA VAL A 85 9.53 -6.79 3.55
C VAL A 85 8.56 -7.84 3.08
N HIS A 86 7.30 -7.45 2.95
CA HIS A 86 6.19 -8.31 2.54
C HIS A 86 5.54 -7.80 1.26
N GLN A 87 4.64 -8.58 0.66
CA GLN A 87 3.81 -8.14 -0.47
C GLN A 87 2.33 -8.32 -0.16
N GLY A 88 1.52 -7.28 -0.32
CA GLY A 88 0.16 -7.30 0.21
C GLY A 88 -0.89 -6.51 -0.56
N VAL A 89 -2.14 -6.71 -0.15
CA VAL A 89 -3.30 -5.96 -0.66
C VAL A 89 -3.57 -4.78 0.27
N TYR A 90 -3.74 -3.59 -0.29
CA TYR A 90 -4.04 -2.38 0.46
C TYR A 90 -5.53 -2.05 0.38
N VAL A 91 -6.19 -1.87 1.52
CA VAL A 91 -7.56 -1.35 1.56
C VAL A 91 -7.51 0.13 1.88
N MET A 92 -8.15 0.96 1.06
CA MET A 92 -8.35 2.37 1.43
C MET A 92 -9.65 2.52 2.20
N ASN A 93 -9.53 2.94 3.45
CA ASN A 93 -10.61 3.52 4.23
C ASN A 93 -10.73 5.02 3.93
N GLY A 94 -11.94 5.58 4.02
CA GLY A 94 -12.16 7.02 3.81
C GLY A 94 -11.59 7.90 4.92
N GLY A 95 -11.49 7.38 6.15
CA GLY A 95 -11.03 8.15 7.31
C GLY A 95 -11.99 9.29 7.70
N PRO A 96 -11.59 10.19 8.62
CA PRO A 96 -10.29 10.25 9.31
C PRO A 96 -10.21 9.34 10.55
N CYS A 97 -11.31 8.71 10.95
CA CYS A 97 -11.31 7.77 12.06
C CYS A 97 -10.48 6.53 11.70
N PHE A 98 -9.66 6.06 12.66
CA PHE A 98 -9.11 4.71 12.58
C PHE A 98 -10.22 3.66 12.55
N GLU A 99 -9.90 2.50 12.03
CA GLU A 99 -10.84 1.40 11.85
C GLU A 99 -11.31 0.87 13.21
N THR A 100 -12.60 0.63 13.32
CA THR A 100 -13.19 -0.10 14.43
C THR A 100 -12.77 -1.58 14.38
N PRO A 101 -12.82 -2.33 15.50
CA PRO A 101 -12.51 -3.77 15.48
C PRO A 101 -13.42 -4.57 14.52
N ALA A 102 -14.68 -4.16 14.37
CA ALA A 102 -15.62 -4.77 13.43
C ALA A 102 -15.21 -4.53 11.97
N GLU A 103 -14.80 -3.31 11.64
CA GLU A 103 -14.24 -2.99 10.32
C GLU A 103 -12.95 -3.76 10.08
N CYS A 104 -12.02 -3.80 11.06
CA CYS A 104 -10.80 -4.58 10.95
C CYS A 104 -11.08 -6.06 10.67
N THR A 105 -12.05 -6.65 11.38
CA THR A 105 -12.48 -8.05 11.20
C THR A 105 -13.13 -8.27 9.83
N MET A 106 -13.96 -7.33 9.37
CA MET A 106 -14.55 -7.37 8.03
C MET A 106 -13.45 -7.33 6.96
N LEU A 107 -12.51 -6.39 7.07
CA LEU A 107 -11.40 -6.23 6.14
C LEU A 107 -10.54 -7.47 6.10
N LEU A 108 -10.24 -8.06 7.27
CA LEU A 108 -9.58 -9.36 7.38
C LEU A 108 -10.34 -10.41 6.56
N ASN A 109 -11.65 -10.59 6.78
CA ASN A 109 -12.44 -11.59 6.05
C ASN A 109 -12.61 -11.35 4.53
N MET A 110 -12.44 -10.13 4.01
CA MET A 110 -12.67 -9.76 2.60
C MET A 110 -11.54 -10.18 1.63
N GLY A 111 -10.66 -11.11 2.02
CA GLY A 111 -9.49 -11.53 1.23
C GLY A 111 -8.14 -11.12 1.83
N CYS A 112 -8.17 -10.64 3.06
CA CYS A 112 -7.03 -10.44 3.93
C CYS A 112 -6.83 -11.66 4.88
N ASP A 113 -7.86 -12.51 4.98
CA ASP A 113 -7.97 -13.82 5.62
C ASP A 113 -8.25 -14.87 4.55
N VAL A 114 -7.26 -15.73 4.31
CA VAL A 114 -7.54 -17.14 4.07
C VAL A 114 -6.61 -17.90 4.99
N VAL A 115 -6.86 -17.90 6.31
CA VAL A 115 -6.23 -18.88 7.21
C VAL A 115 -6.76 -20.26 6.82
N VAL A 116 -6.16 -20.85 5.78
CA VAL A 116 -6.17 -22.29 5.60
C VAL A 116 -5.07 -22.81 6.50
N TYR A 117 -5.37 -23.82 7.29
CA TYR A 117 -4.44 -24.65 8.06
C TYR A 117 -3.45 -25.43 7.16
N VAL A 118 -2.94 -24.80 6.11
CA VAL A 118 -1.88 -25.27 5.23
C VAL A 118 -0.99 -24.05 5.01
N LEU A 119 0.23 -24.13 5.54
CA LEU A 119 1.32 -23.20 5.29
C LEU A 119 1.29 -22.72 3.82
N THR A 120 1.52 -21.42 3.62
CA THR A 120 2.12 -20.80 2.41
C THR A 120 1.27 -20.03 1.36
N LEU A 121 0.01 -19.58 1.58
CA LEU A 121 -0.70 -18.79 0.51
C LEU A 121 -1.64 -17.63 0.96
N ILE A 122 -1.33 -16.89 2.03
CA ILE A 122 -2.11 -15.68 2.41
C ILE A 122 -1.33 -14.43 2.05
N SER A 123 -1.99 -13.49 1.39
CA SER A 123 -1.40 -12.18 1.13
C SER A 123 -1.62 -11.29 2.35
N PRO A 124 -0.57 -10.70 2.95
CA PRO A 124 -0.75 -9.71 4.01
C PRO A 124 -1.61 -8.56 3.51
N CYS A 125 -2.38 -8.00 4.42
CA CYS A 125 -3.31 -6.94 4.12
C CYS A 125 -3.18 -5.84 5.15
N ILE A 126 -3.36 -4.62 4.65
CA ILE A 126 -3.15 -3.39 5.38
C ILE A 126 -4.19 -2.38 4.98
N THR A 127 -4.50 -1.47 5.90
CA THR A 127 -5.49 -0.40 5.68
C THR A 127 -4.86 0.96 5.90
N GLY A 128 -5.32 1.94 5.14
CA GLY A 128 -4.98 3.34 5.35
C GLY A 128 -5.91 4.26 4.57
N MET A 129 -5.55 5.54 4.52
CA MET A 129 -6.48 6.60 4.10
C MET A 129 -6.01 7.38 2.86
N SER A 130 -5.05 6.84 2.11
CA SER A 130 -4.41 7.55 0.99
C SER A 130 -4.03 6.60 -0.15
N THR A 131 -3.18 7.06 -1.07
CA THR A 131 -2.44 6.26 -2.06
C THR A 131 -3.27 5.77 -3.25
N ILE A 132 -4.44 5.15 -3.04
CA ILE A 132 -5.24 4.63 -4.16
C ILE A 132 -5.66 5.73 -5.15
N PRO A 133 -6.11 6.93 -4.74
CA PRO A 133 -6.46 8.00 -5.68
C PRO A 133 -5.28 8.36 -6.60
N GLU A 134 -4.08 8.49 -6.05
CA GLU A 134 -2.86 8.77 -6.81
C GLU A 134 -2.49 7.63 -7.76
N VAL A 135 -2.63 6.38 -7.31
CA VAL A 135 -2.43 5.18 -8.15
C VAL A 135 -3.40 5.21 -9.33
N VAL A 136 -4.70 5.44 -9.10
CA VAL A 136 -5.73 5.45 -10.15
C VAL A 136 -5.45 6.54 -11.18
N ILE A 137 -5.11 7.76 -10.75
CA ILE A 137 -4.75 8.86 -11.67
C ILE A 137 -3.46 8.58 -12.44
N ALA A 138 -2.44 8.03 -11.78
CA ALA A 138 -1.21 7.64 -12.45
C ALA A 138 -1.47 6.58 -13.54
N ARG A 139 -2.28 5.56 -13.22
CA ARG A 139 -2.66 4.53 -14.20
C ARG A 139 -3.53 5.06 -15.32
N HIS A 140 -4.48 5.95 -15.02
CA HIS A 140 -5.30 6.63 -16.03
C HIS A 140 -4.42 7.32 -17.09
N CYS A 141 -3.35 8.00 -16.65
CA CYS A 141 -2.42 8.67 -17.58
C CYS A 141 -1.20 7.81 -18.00
N GLY A 142 -1.22 6.50 -17.76
CA GLY A 142 -0.18 5.56 -18.23
C GLY A 142 1.17 5.67 -17.51
N ILE A 143 1.22 6.25 -16.31
CA ILE A 143 2.39 6.19 -15.42
C ILE A 143 2.42 4.81 -14.74
N GLN A 144 3.60 4.21 -14.64
CA GLN A 144 3.82 2.98 -13.88
C GLN A 144 3.90 3.31 -12.39
N VAL A 145 3.32 2.47 -11.54
CA VAL A 145 3.28 2.73 -10.10
C VAL A 145 4.00 1.64 -9.32
N PHE A 146 4.78 2.08 -8.34
CA PHE A 146 5.30 1.28 -7.24
C PHE A 146 4.84 1.91 -5.93
N ALA A 147 4.32 1.09 -5.02
CA ALA A 147 3.78 1.58 -3.76
C ALA A 147 4.24 0.70 -2.60
N VAL A 148 4.60 1.33 -1.48
CA VAL A 148 5.01 0.66 -0.25
C VAL A 148 4.31 1.28 0.94
N SER A 149 3.83 0.45 1.84
CA SER A 149 3.34 0.89 3.14
C SER A 149 4.34 0.53 4.24
N LEU A 150 4.48 1.42 5.21
CA LEU A 150 5.11 1.15 6.49
C LEU A 150 4.02 0.75 7.49
N VAL A 151 4.17 -0.40 8.13
CA VAL A 151 3.28 -0.85 9.21
C VAL A 151 3.57 -0.04 10.46
N THR A 152 2.70 0.90 10.78
CA THR A 152 2.91 1.86 11.89
C THR A 152 2.10 1.55 13.13
N ASN A 153 1.10 0.69 13.00
CA ASN A 153 0.30 0.17 14.10
C ASN A 153 -0.19 -1.23 13.71
N ILE A 154 -0.46 -2.09 14.70
CA ILE A 154 -1.19 -3.35 14.47
C ILE A 154 -2.65 -3.09 14.82
N SER A 155 -3.54 -3.38 13.87
CA SER A 155 -4.97 -3.12 14.04
C SER A 155 -5.54 -3.98 15.16
N VAL A 156 -6.39 -3.36 15.97
CA VAL A 156 -6.98 -3.99 17.15
C VAL A 156 -8.22 -4.77 16.72
N LEU A 157 -8.14 -6.10 16.79
CA LEU A 157 -9.24 -7.00 16.42
C LEU A 157 -10.21 -7.29 17.58
N ASP A 158 -9.78 -7.04 18.81
CA ASP A 158 -10.55 -7.31 20.03
C ASP A 158 -11.15 -6.00 20.58
N VAL A 159 -12.47 -5.99 20.76
CA VAL A 159 -13.21 -4.85 21.31
C VAL A 159 -12.85 -4.59 22.78
N GLU A 160 -12.40 -5.62 23.52
CA GLU A 160 -11.98 -5.49 24.93
C GLU A 160 -10.51 -5.07 25.10
N SER A 161 -9.76 -4.94 24.00
CA SER A 161 -8.37 -4.52 24.05
C SER A 161 -8.22 -3.11 24.62
N SER A 162 -7.24 -2.95 25.51
CA SER A 162 -6.84 -1.63 26.03
C SER A 162 -5.95 -0.84 25.07
N VAL A 163 -5.42 -1.50 24.03
CA VAL A 163 -4.56 -0.88 23.02
C VAL A 163 -5.42 -0.03 22.07
N LYS A 164 -4.99 1.21 21.82
CA LYS A 164 -5.64 2.11 20.87
C LYS A 164 -4.61 2.67 19.90
N ALA A 165 -4.96 2.64 18.61
CA ALA A 165 -4.18 3.35 17.60
C ALA A 165 -4.15 4.84 17.94
N ASN A 166 -2.96 5.44 17.90
CA ASN A 166 -2.76 6.87 18.12
C ASN A 166 -1.75 7.40 17.09
N HIS A 167 -1.80 8.70 16.86
CA HIS A 167 -0.97 9.32 15.84
C HIS A 167 0.50 9.44 16.28
N GLU A 168 0.78 9.55 17.59
CA GLU A 168 2.15 9.63 18.09
C GLU A 168 2.97 8.37 17.79
N GLU A 169 2.39 7.18 17.93
CA GLU A 169 3.02 5.89 17.61
C GLU A 169 3.36 5.77 16.12
N VAL A 170 2.47 6.32 15.27
CA VAL A 170 2.67 6.37 13.82
C VAL A 170 3.89 7.21 13.48
N LEU A 171 4.01 8.40 14.07
CA LEU A 171 5.15 9.29 13.86
C LEU A 171 6.46 8.68 14.41
N ALA A 172 6.40 8.05 15.58
CA ALA A 172 7.56 7.40 16.18
C ALA A 172 8.10 6.26 15.31
N THR A 173 7.21 5.38 14.81
CA THR A 173 7.59 4.28 13.92
C THR A 173 8.12 4.79 12.58
N GLY A 174 7.48 5.84 12.04
CA GLY A 174 7.95 6.54 10.83
C GLY A 174 9.37 7.06 10.98
N ALA A 175 9.66 7.77 12.07
CA ALA A 175 10.99 8.30 12.35
C ALA A 175 12.05 7.19 12.49
N GLN A 176 11.72 6.08 13.14
CA GLN A 176 12.65 4.95 13.30
C GLN A 176 13.02 4.26 11.97
N ARG A 177 12.13 4.28 10.98
CA ARG A 177 12.32 3.59 9.69
C ARG A 177 12.65 4.54 8.53
N ALA A 178 12.68 5.85 8.77
CA ALA A 178 12.88 6.87 7.74
C ALA A 178 14.20 6.69 6.98
N GLU A 179 15.32 6.56 7.67
CA GLU A 179 16.65 6.41 7.04
C GLU A 179 16.73 5.14 6.19
N LEU A 180 16.16 4.04 6.68
CA LEU A 180 16.12 2.78 5.96
C LEU A 180 15.25 2.88 4.69
N MET A 181 14.05 3.48 4.81
CA MET A 181 13.16 3.67 3.66
C MET A 181 13.79 4.61 2.62
N GLN A 182 14.43 5.69 3.05
CA GLN A 182 15.15 6.60 2.17
C GLN A 182 16.25 5.86 1.40
N SER A 183 17.15 5.15 2.10
CA SER A 183 18.24 4.41 1.45
C SER A 183 17.69 3.35 0.48
N TRP A 184 16.57 2.71 0.83
CA TRP A 184 15.93 1.73 -0.02
C TRP A 184 15.40 2.34 -1.32
N PHE A 185 14.68 3.47 -1.22
CA PHE A 185 14.15 4.17 -2.40
C PHE A 185 15.26 4.70 -3.30
N GLU A 186 16.33 5.28 -2.73
CA GLU A 186 17.50 5.74 -3.49
C GLU A 186 18.12 4.58 -4.30
N LYS A 187 18.34 3.43 -3.68
CA LYS A 187 18.89 2.24 -4.36
C LYS A 187 17.96 1.65 -5.42
N ILE A 188 16.64 1.72 -5.21
CA ILE A 188 15.68 1.32 -6.25
C ILE A 188 15.81 2.26 -7.44
N ILE A 189 15.83 3.58 -7.20
CA ILE A 189 15.95 4.61 -8.24
C ILE A 189 17.24 4.44 -9.06
N GLU A 190 18.37 4.18 -8.39
CA GLU A 190 19.66 3.93 -9.05
C GLU A 190 19.63 2.74 -10.02
N LYS A 191 18.80 1.74 -9.73
CA LYS A 191 18.65 0.51 -10.52
C LYS A 191 17.52 0.56 -11.55
N LEU A 192 16.78 1.68 -11.64
CA LEU A 192 15.76 1.83 -12.66
C LEU A 192 16.39 1.87 -14.07
N PRO A 193 15.70 1.33 -15.09
CA PRO A 193 16.11 1.50 -16.48
C PRO A 193 16.24 2.99 -16.83
N LYS A 194 17.27 3.36 -17.60
CA LYS A 194 17.56 4.75 -17.98
C LYS A 194 16.89 5.17 -19.29
N ASP A 195 15.83 4.47 -19.70
CA ASP A 195 15.12 4.71 -20.97
C ASP A 195 14.13 5.89 -20.87
#